data_AF-A0A2H3FU07-F1
#
_entry.id   AF-A0A2H3FU07-F1
#
_cell.length_a   1.000
_cell.length_b   1.000
_cell.length_c   1.000
_cell.angle_alpha   90.00
_cell.angle_beta   90.00
_cell.angle_gamma   90.00
#
_symmetry.space_group_name_H-M   'P 1'
#
loop_
_entity.id
_entity.type
_entity.pdbx_description
1 polymer ?
#
loop_
_entity_poly.entity_id
_entity_poly.type
_entity_poly.pdbx_seq_one_letter_code
_entity_poly.pdbx_strand_id
1 'polypeptide(L)'
;MMRSLSLGLLRRYDIQYDPKVHRLRCQGHIINLAAKAFLFVTDNEKLELDDPGVHNVTLKHIEAWRNKGPLGKIHNFVVFIQRSVQRSQKFLTISHNRKLARDNDTRWSSWYNMLRVALNLRDAIDGYFNKWMELDCAGDELSSEDWIILEKIKSFLEKLKMTTKALESSFATLDNVLLAMDFVLAQFEAGKEAYIDDPIMAPMYNSGWAKLDKYYRLTDESPAYVAAIVLHPSHKWHYIQENWKKEWAESSKKLMETLWNDYKPVESPLPLCEVPSTTTNEFLDWRNKHLQPSLVTDEYERYCNSERVYGFTSALAWWLEKTQQKNYPNLSKMAVDILSIPAMSAEPERLFSGAKITITDRRNRLGSDVVEALECLKSWFGIQ
;
A
#
# COMPACT_ATOMS: atom_id res chain seq x y z
N MET A 1 -14.80 -2.50 -16.82
CA MET A 1 -14.53 -1.21 -16.15
C MET A 1 -13.47 -0.39 -16.89
N MET A 2 -12.20 -0.82 -16.96
CA MET A 2 -11.09 -0.03 -17.57
C MET A 2 -11.31 0.41 -19.03
N ARG A 3 -11.76 -0.48 -19.91
CA ARG A 3 -12.10 -0.12 -21.31
C ARG A 3 -13.23 0.90 -21.41
N SER A 4 -14.19 0.85 -20.48
CA SER A 4 -15.30 1.80 -20.44
C SER A 4 -14.84 3.20 -20.03
N LEU A 5 -13.84 3.31 -19.14
CA LEU A 5 -13.26 4.60 -18.75
C LEU A 5 -12.51 5.23 -19.93
N SER A 6 -11.62 4.49 -20.57
CA SER A 6 -10.88 4.95 -21.76
C SER A 6 -11.83 5.41 -22.87
N LEU A 7 -12.87 4.62 -23.18
CA LEU A 7 -13.90 5.01 -24.15
C LEU A 7 -14.70 6.24 -23.72
N GLY A 8 -14.98 6.39 -22.43
CA GLY A 8 -15.71 7.54 -21.88
C GLY A 8 -14.90 8.83 -21.98
N LEU A 9 -13.61 8.77 -21.64
CA LEU A 9 -12.68 9.89 -21.74
C LEU A 9 -12.50 10.35 -23.19
N LEU A 10 -12.32 9.41 -24.11
CA LEU A 10 -12.21 9.71 -25.54
C LEU A 10 -13.51 10.33 -26.08
N ARG A 11 -14.66 9.72 -25.81
CA ARG A 11 -15.95 10.19 -26.36
C ARG A 11 -16.38 11.55 -25.83
N ARG A 12 -16.08 11.85 -24.55
CA ARG A 12 -16.60 13.04 -23.88
C ARG A 12 -15.61 14.21 -23.88
N TYR A 13 -14.31 13.91 -23.90
CA TYR A 13 -13.26 14.91 -23.72
C TYR A 13 -12.14 14.82 -24.75
N ASP A 14 -12.23 13.92 -25.74
CA ASP A 14 -11.18 13.64 -26.74
C ASP A 14 -9.83 13.24 -26.13
N ILE A 15 -9.87 12.63 -24.94
CA ILE A 15 -8.67 12.19 -24.23
C ILE A 15 -8.40 10.72 -24.58
N GLN A 16 -7.29 10.48 -25.29
CA GLN A 16 -6.73 9.14 -25.42
C GLN A 16 -6.10 8.73 -24.09
N TYR A 17 -6.60 7.65 -23.49
CA TYR A 17 -6.17 7.17 -22.19
C TYR A 17 -5.87 5.68 -22.26
N ASP A 18 -4.61 5.29 -22.02
CA ASP A 18 -4.23 3.88 -21.85
C ASP A 18 -4.48 3.46 -20.40
N PRO A 19 -5.53 2.67 -20.13
CA PRO A 19 -5.86 2.31 -18.77
C PRO A 19 -4.87 1.33 -18.16
N LYS A 20 -4.01 0.63 -18.93
CA LYS A 20 -2.98 -0.23 -18.35
C LYS A 20 -1.84 0.61 -17.77
N VAL A 21 -1.31 1.53 -18.58
CA VAL A 21 -0.17 2.39 -18.22
C VAL A 21 -0.50 3.31 -17.04
N HIS A 22 -1.74 3.80 -16.97
CA HIS A 22 -2.18 4.69 -15.91
C HIS A 22 -2.85 3.98 -14.72
N ARG A 23 -2.90 2.64 -14.70
CA ARG A 23 -3.46 1.91 -13.57
C ARG A 23 -2.41 1.68 -12.50
N LEU A 24 -2.58 2.43 -11.41
CA LEU A 24 -1.87 2.17 -10.17
C LEU A 24 -2.73 1.34 -9.23
N ARG A 25 -2.07 0.47 -8.47
CA ARG A 25 -2.70 -0.47 -7.55
C ARG A 25 -2.39 -0.04 -6.13
N CYS A 26 -3.43 0.02 -5.30
CA CYS A 26 -3.30 0.39 -3.89
C CYS A 26 -2.39 -0.59 -3.15
N GLN A 27 -1.34 -0.08 -2.51
CA GLN A 27 -0.36 -0.91 -1.82
C GLN A 27 -0.96 -1.64 -0.62
N GLY A 28 -1.87 -1.00 0.13
CA GLY A 28 -2.58 -1.66 1.22
C GLY A 28 -3.45 -2.82 0.77
N HIS A 29 -4.04 -2.73 -0.43
CA HIS A 29 -4.78 -3.83 -1.03
C HIS A 29 -3.85 -4.99 -1.41
N ILE A 30 -2.69 -4.70 -2.00
CA ILE A 30 -1.68 -5.71 -2.36
C ILE A 30 -1.17 -6.43 -1.09
N ILE A 31 -0.80 -5.69 -0.04
CA ILE A 31 -0.36 -6.28 1.24
C ILE A 31 -1.48 -7.13 1.84
N ASN A 32 -2.74 -6.69 1.76
CA ASN A 32 -3.88 -7.49 2.22
C ASN A 32 -4.02 -8.81 1.47
N LEU A 33 -3.83 -8.81 0.15
CA LEU A 33 -3.86 -10.04 -0.65
C LEU A 33 -2.70 -10.96 -0.29
N ALA A 34 -1.49 -10.45 -0.15
CA ALA A 34 -0.32 -11.24 0.25
C ALA A 34 -0.48 -11.82 1.66
N ALA A 35 -0.99 -11.04 2.62
CA ALA A 35 -1.25 -11.51 3.97
C ALA A 35 -2.35 -12.58 4.02
N LYS A 36 -3.40 -12.48 3.19
CA LYS A 36 -4.44 -13.51 3.09
C LYS A 36 -3.93 -14.79 2.44
N ALA A 37 -3.14 -14.66 1.38
CA ALA A 37 -2.47 -15.80 0.75
C ALA A 37 -1.55 -16.50 1.76
N PHE A 38 -0.81 -15.73 2.57
CA PHE A 38 -0.03 -16.26 3.69
C PHE A 38 -0.89 -17.01 4.71
N LEU A 39 -1.99 -16.42 5.19
CA LEU A 39 -2.83 -17.00 6.24
C LEU A 39 -3.56 -18.28 5.82
N PHE A 40 -3.97 -18.37 4.56
CA PHE A 40 -4.88 -19.42 4.11
C PHE A 40 -4.34 -20.30 2.99
N VAL A 41 -3.07 -20.10 2.59
CA VAL A 41 -2.39 -20.87 1.54
C VAL A 41 -3.28 -20.95 0.30
N THR A 42 -3.61 -19.79 -0.26
CA THR A 42 -4.59 -19.68 -1.35
C THR A 42 -4.17 -18.68 -2.40
N ASP A 43 -4.46 -19.02 -3.65
CA ASP A 43 -4.30 -18.11 -4.77
C ASP A 43 -5.54 -17.28 -5.06
N ASN A 44 -6.65 -17.53 -4.38
CA ASN A 44 -7.90 -16.82 -4.61
C ASN A 44 -7.83 -15.39 -4.09
N GLU A 45 -8.07 -14.41 -4.97
CA GLU A 45 -8.14 -12.99 -4.60
C GLU A 45 -9.41 -12.66 -3.81
N LYS A 46 -10.44 -13.50 -3.95
CA LYS A 46 -11.65 -13.50 -3.13
C LYS A 46 -11.56 -14.70 -2.20
N LEU A 47 -11.54 -14.46 -0.88
CA LEU A 47 -11.81 -15.53 0.07
C LEU A 47 -13.31 -15.86 -0.07
N GLU A 48 -13.64 -16.91 -0.81
CA GLU A 48 -14.96 -17.53 -0.81
C GLU A 48 -15.12 -18.36 0.46
N LEU A 49 -15.15 -17.66 1.59
CA LEU A 49 -15.73 -18.21 2.79
C LEU A 49 -17.08 -17.53 2.85
N ASP A 50 -18.13 -18.29 2.57
CA ASP A 50 -19.49 -17.87 2.89
C ASP A 50 -19.48 -17.49 4.38
N ASP A 51 -19.38 -16.20 4.72
CA ASP A 51 -19.66 -15.70 6.08
C ASP A 51 -21.17 -15.74 6.20
N PRO A 52 -21.74 -16.77 6.86
CA PRO A 52 -23.18 -16.93 6.90
C PRO A 52 -23.82 -15.93 7.87
N GLY A 53 -23.04 -14.99 8.44
CA GLY A 53 -23.45 -14.11 9.51
C GLY A 53 -23.51 -14.84 10.85
N VAL A 54 -23.62 -14.05 11.92
CA VAL A 54 -23.50 -14.50 13.34
C VAL A 54 -24.50 -15.59 13.73
N HIS A 55 -25.59 -15.77 12.99
CA HIS A 55 -26.70 -16.64 13.35
C HIS A 55 -26.83 -17.91 12.50
N ASN A 56 -26.13 -18.04 11.37
CA ASN A 56 -26.24 -19.20 10.47
C ASN A 56 -24.95 -20.05 10.37
N VAL A 57 -24.11 -20.04 11.41
CA VAL A 57 -22.92 -20.91 11.45
C VAL A 57 -23.36 -22.37 11.66
N THR A 58 -23.18 -23.20 10.64
CA THR A 58 -23.47 -24.65 10.68
C THR A 58 -22.26 -25.47 11.09
N LEU A 59 -22.45 -26.73 11.50
CA LEU A 59 -21.37 -27.68 11.81
C LEU A 59 -20.36 -27.81 10.66
N LYS A 60 -20.84 -27.83 9.42
CA LYS A 60 -20.00 -27.86 8.22
C LYS A 60 -19.04 -26.65 8.16
N HIS A 61 -19.49 -25.46 8.56
CA HIS A 61 -18.63 -24.27 8.62
C HIS A 61 -17.57 -24.38 9.72
N ILE A 62 -17.95 -24.89 10.90
CA ILE A 62 -17.03 -25.09 12.02
C ILE A 62 -15.92 -26.08 11.65
N GLU A 63 -16.29 -27.21 11.03
CA GLU A 63 -15.34 -28.22 10.53
C GLU A 63 -14.42 -27.66 9.43
N ALA A 64 -14.97 -26.89 8.49
CA ALA A 64 -14.18 -26.24 7.45
C ALA A 64 -13.12 -25.28 8.04
N TRP A 65 -13.46 -24.56 9.12
CA TRP A 65 -12.49 -23.76 9.86
C TRP A 65 -11.48 -24.62 10.59
N ARG A 66 -11.88 -25.67 11.32
CA ARG A 66 -10.94 -26.57 12.01
C ARG A 66 -9.88 -27.16 11.09
N ASN A 67 -10.24 -27.46 9.83
CA ASN A 67 -9.30 -27.95 8.81
C ASN A 67 -8.21 -26.95 8.42
N LYS A 68 -8.35 -25.66 8.77
CA LYS A 68 -7.29 -24.64 8.63
C LYS A 68 -6.31 -24.64 9.81
N GLY A 69 -6.38 -25.61 10.70
CA GLY A 69 -5.47 -25.77 11.82
C GLY A 69 -5.66 -24.72 12.91
N PRO A 70 -4.58 -24.25 13.56
CA PRO A 70 -4.65 -23.36 14.72
C PRO A 70 -5.45 -22.08 14.47
N LEU A 71 -5.32 -21.48 13.27
CA LEU A 71 -6.06 -20.27 12.88
C LEU A 71 -7.57 -20.47 12.90
N GLY A 72 -8.04 -21.62 12.43
CA GLY A 72 -9.45 -21.93 12.38
C GLY A 72 -10.03 -22.23 13.76
N LYS A 73 -9.28 -22.95 14.60
CA LYS A 73 -9.67 -23.21 15.98
C LYS A 73 -9.87 -21.91 16.78
N ILE A 74 -8.91 -20.98 16.70
CA ILE A 74 -9.05 -19.70 17.42
C ILE A 74 -10.20 -18.84 16.86
N HIS A 75 -10.41 -18.84 15.54
CA HIS A 75 -11.57 -18.18 14.93
C HIS A 75 -12.88 -18.76 15.46
N ASN A 76 -13.03 -20.09 15.43
CA ASN A 76 -14.21 -20.78 15.94
C ASN A 76 -14.46 -20.43 17.41
N PHE A 77 -13.43 -20.46 18.26
CA PHE A 77 -13.56 -20.11 19.67
C PHE A 77 -14.04 -18.66 19.87
N VAL A 78 -13.45 -17.69 19.16
CA VAL A 78 -13.85 -16.28 19.24
C VAL A 78 -15.30 -16.10 18.80
N VAL A 79 -15.70 -16.73 17.69
CA VAL A 79 -17.09 -16.71 17.20
C VAL A 79 -18.03 -17.36 18.22
N PHE A 80 -17.66 -18.50 18.79
CA PHE A 80 -18.43 -19.22 19.79
C PHE A 80 -18.71 -18.36 21.05
N ILE A 81 -17.69 -17.68 21.59
CA ILE A 81 -17.82 -16.80 22.75
C ILE A 81 -18.73 -15.60 22.44
N GLN A 82 -18.56 -14.97 21.27
CA GLN A 82 -19.26 -13.74 20.90
C GLN A 82 -20.71 -13.95 20.43
N ARG A 83 -21.11 -15.20 20.15
CA ARG A 83 -22.50 -15.54 19.77
C ARG A 83 -23.46 -15.60 20.95
N SER A 84 -22.97 -15.67 22.19
CA SER A 84 -23.80 -15.73 23.40
C SER A 84 -23.36 -14.69 24.41
N VAL A 85 -24.33 -13.90 24.90
CA VAL A 85 -24.11 -12.94 25.99
C VAL A 85 -23.63 -13.66 27.25
N GLN A 86 -24.18 -14.84 27.56
CA GLN A 86 -23.75 -15.63 28.71
C GLN A 86 -22.29 -16.10 28.58
N ARG A 87 -21.91 -16.64 27.42
CA ARG A 87 -20.52 -17.08 27.14
C ARG A 87 -19.53 -15.91 27.19
N SER A 88 -19.90 -14.78 26.57
CA SER A 88 -19.13 -13.53 26.64
C SER A 88 -18.94 -13.06 28.08
N GLN A 89 -19.98 -13.10 28.93
CA GLN A 89 -19.88 -12.70 30.32
C GLN A 89 -19.01 -13.65 31.14
N LYS A 90 -19.12 -14.97 30.92
CA LYS A 90 -18.23 -15.96 31.54
C LYS A 90 -16.76 -15.69 31.18
N PHE A 91 -16.48 -15.45 29.90
CA PHE A 91 -15.14 -15.13 29.43
C PHE A 91 -14.61 -13.83 30.06
N LEU A 92 -15.42 -12.78 30.15
CA LEU A 92 -15.03 -11.51 30.80
C LEU A 92 -14.60 -11.70 32.25
N THR A 93 -15.27 -12.59 32.98
CA THR A 93 -14.92 -12.89 34.38
C THR A 93 -13.53 -13.52 34.49
N ILE A 94 -13.17 -14.46 33.61
CA ILE A 94 -11.84 -15.12 33.63
C ILE A 94 -10.74 -14.26 33.00
N SER A 95 -11.09 -13.36 32.07
CA SER A 95 -10.14 -12.50 31.38
C SER A 95 -9.84 -11.17 32.09
N HIS A 96 -10.44 -10.93 33.25
CA HIS A 96 -10.41 -9.66 33.98
C HIS A 96 -10.96 -8.48 33.13
N ASN A 97 -12.19 -8.63 32.64
CA ASN A 97 -12.92 -7.67 31.81
C ASN A 97 -12.26 -7.33 30.45
N ARG A 98 -11.36 -8.18 29.95
CA ARG A 98 -10.74 -8.03 28.62
C ARG A 98 -11.53 -8.80 27.55
N LYS A 99 -11.80 -8.16 26.42
CA LYS A 99 -12.58 -8.75 25.30
C LYS A 99 -11.67 -9.36 24.25
N LEU A 100 -12.11 -10.46 23.65
CA LEU A 100 -11.51 -11.00 22.42
C LEU A 100 -11.80 -10.08 21.25
N ALA A 101 -10.82 -9.91 20.37
CA ALA A 101 -11.01 -9.23 19.10
C ALA A 101 -11.52 -10.22 18.04
N ARG A 102 -12.46 -9.80 17.20
CA ARG A 102 -13.00 -10.61 16.10
C ARG A 102 -12.25 -10.32 14.81
N ASP A 103 -11.94 -11.37 14.07
CA ASP A 103 -11.45 -11.25 12.71
C ASP A 103 -12.57 -10.89 11.72
N ASN A 104 -12.17 -10.50 10.52
CA ASN A 104 -13.03 -10.09 9.42
C ASN A 104 -12.39 -10.62 8.13
N ASP A 105 -13.16 -11.36 7.34
CA ASP A 105 -12.69 -12.01 6.12
C ASP A 105 -12.14 -11.05 5.09
N THR A 106 -12.56 -9.78 5.12
CA THR A 106 -12.13 -8.77 4.14
C THR A 106 -10.79 -8.14 4.50
N ARG A 107 -10.37 -8.11 5.78
CA ARG A 107 -9.22 -7.32 6.26
C ARG A 107 -8.23 -8.19 7.04
N TRP A 108 -7.05 -8.42 6.50
CA TRP A 108 -6.00 -9.19 7.19
C TRP A 108 -5.60 -8.60 8.56
N SER A 109 -5.72 -7.27 8.74
CA SER A 109 -5.32 -6.60 9.98
C SER A 109 -6.20 -6.96 11.18
N SER A 110 -7.44 -7.42 10.96
CA SER A 110 -8.27 -7.95 12.05
C SER A 110 -7.77 -9.30 12.53
N TRP A 111 -7.20 -10.13 11.65
CA TRP A 111 -6.55 -11.39 12.03
C TRP A 111 -5.34 -11.13 12.93
N TYR A 112 -4.47 -10.18 12.55
CA TYR A 112 -3.36 -9.75 13.42
C TYR A 112 -3.86 -9.29 14.80
N ASN A 113 -4.91 -8.46 14.84
CA ASN A 113 -5.47 -7.98 16.10
C ASN A 113 -6.09 -9.10 16.95
N MET A 114 -6.80 -10.04 16.33
CA MET A 114 -7.34 -11.22 17.00
C MET A 114 -6.22 -12.05 17.62
N LEU A 115 -5.18 -12.37 16.85
CA LEU A 115 -4.05 -13.15 17.34
C LEU A 115 -3.29 -12.45 18.47
N ARG A 116 -3.02 -11.15 18.32
CA ARG A 116 -2.37 -10.35 19.37
C ARG A 116 -3.17 -10.37 20.67
N VAL A 117 -4.50 -10.23 20.59
CA VAL A 117 -5.36 -10.25 21.79
C VAL A 117 -5.48 -11.67 22.36
N ALA A 118 -5.62 -12.69 21.52
CA ALA A 118 -5.73 -14.08 21.92
C ALA A 118 -4.47 -14.56 22.66
N LEU A 119 -3.28 -14.26 22.12
CA LEU A 119 -2.00 -14.61 22.77
C LEU A 119 -1.86 -13.95 24.15
N ASN A 120 -2.29 -12.69 24.29
CA ASN A 120 -2.32 -11.99 25.59
C ASN A 120 -3.37 -12.51 26.58
N LEU A 121 -4.31 -13.33 26.09
CA LEU A 121 -5.41 -13.92 26.85
C LEU A 121 -5.33 -15.45 26.87
N ARG A 122 -4.17 -16.04 26.56
CA ARG A 122 -3.97 -17.49 26.49
C ARG A 122 -4.50 -18.22 27.72
N ASP A 123 -4.08 -17.80 28.92
CA ASP A 123 -4.51 -18.43 30.18
C ASP A 123 -6.04 -18.36 30.38
N ALA A 124 -6.68 -17.28 29.93
CA ALA A 124 -8.12 -17.12 30.02
C ALA A 124 -8.87 -18.01 29.00
N ILE A 125 -8.29 -18.22 27.82
CA ILE A 125 -8.83 -19.12 26.79
C ILE A 125 -8.71 -20.57 27.25
N ASP A 126 -7.52 -20.99 27.65
CA ASP A 126 -7.26 -22.34 28.16
C ASP A 126 -8.10 -22.60 29.43
N GLY A 127 -8.18 -21.61 30.33
CA GLY A 127 -9.02 -21.66 31.51
C GLY A 127 -10.52 -21.74 31.22
N TYR A 128 -11.00 -21.15 30.11
CA TYR A 128 -12.39 -21.28 29.69
C TYR A 128 -12.69 -22.73 29.30
N PHE A 129 -11.85 -23.34 28.46
CA PHE A 129 -11.99 -24.73 28.05
C PHE A 129 -11.97 -25.68 29.26
N ASN A 130 -11.04 -25.47 30.20
CA ASN A 130 -10.94 -26.29 31.40
C ASN A 130 -12.18 -26.21 32.32
N LYS A 131 -12.88 -25.07 32.36
CA LYS A 131 -13.97 -24.83 33.31
C LYS A 131 -15.37 -25.02 32.73
N TRP A 132 -15.54 -24.72 31.44
CA TRP A 132 -16.85 -24.60 30.79
C TRP A 132 -16.87 -25.23 29.39
N MET A 133 -16.13 -26.32 29.17
CA MET A 133 -16.17 -27.06 27.91
C MET A 133 -17.61 -27.37 27.49
N GLU A 134 -18.01 -26.91 26.31
CA GLU A 134 -19.33 -27.15 25.70
C GLU A 134 -19.15 -27.96 24.41
N LEU A 135 -20.13 -28.80 24.06
CA LEU A 135 -20.08 -29.64 22.84
C LEU A 135 -19.84 -28.82 21.56
N ASP A 136 -20.41 -27.60 21.50
CA ASP A 136 -20.29 -26.69 20.37
C ASP A 136 -18.85 -26.24 20.07
N CYS A 137 -17.98 -26.17 21.08
CA CYS A 137 -16.58 -25.77 20.95
C CYS A 137 -15.60 -26.93 21.18
N ALA A 138 -16.11 -28.14 21.41
CA ALA A 138 -15.28 -29.33 21.57
C ALA A 138 -14.46 -29.58 20.30
N GLY A 139 -13.14 -29.71 20.45
CA GLY A 139 -12.20 -29.85 19.32
C GLY A 139 -11.61 -28.53 18.80
N ASP A 140 -12.02 -27.37 19.33
CA ASP A 140 -11.35 -26.08 19.09
C ASP A 140 -10.30 -25.74 20.18
N GLU A 141 -9.99 -26.69 21.05
CA GLU A 141 -8.91 -26.59 22.03
C GLU A 141 -7.56 -26.42 21.34
N LEU A 142 -6.78 -25.47 21.84
CA LEU A 142 -5.46 -25.14 21.33
C LEU A 142 -4.39 -25.87 22.16
N SER A 143 -3.58 -26.71 21.50
CA SER A 143 -2.42 -27.33 22.16
C SER A 143 -1.28 -26.34 22.35
N SER A 144 -0.24 -26.74 23.09
CA SER A 144 0.99 -25.96 23.21
C SER A 144 1.64 -25.67 21.85
N GLU A 145 1.61 -26.65 20.94
CA GLU A 145 2.10 -26.52 19.57
C GLU A 145 1.24 -25.57 18.75
N ASP A 146 -0.09 -25.62 18.89
CA ASP A 146 -1.00 -24.68 18.23
C ASP A 146 -0.65 -23.24 18.64
N TRP A 147 -0.42 -22.99 19.92
CA TRP A 147 -0.02 -21.68 20.43
C TRP A 147 1.31 -21.18 19.85
N ILE A 148 2.31 -22.07 19.72
CA ILE A 148 3.60 -21.74 19.09
C ILE A 148 3.41 -21.33 17.62
N ILE A 149 2.56 -22.05 16.88
CA ILE A 149 2.26 -21.71 15.48
C ILE A 149 1.56 -20.34 15.40
N LEU A 150 0.57 -20.08 16.24
CA LEU A 150 -0.13 -18.79 16.28
C LEU A 150 0.82 -17.62 16.60
N GLU A 151 1.80 -17.84 17.48
CA GLU A 151 2.83 -16.85 17.80
C GLU A 151 3.76 -16.56 16.61
N LYS A 152 4.22 -17.60 15.89
CA LYS A 152 4.99 -17.45 14.64
C LYS A 152 4.21 -16.62 13.61
N ILE A 153 2.93 -16.96 13.40
CA ILE A 153 2.04 -16.26 12.47
C ILE A 153 1.87 -14.79 12.87
N LYS A 154 1.54 -14.51 14.15
CA LYS A 154 1.39 -13.16 14.67
C LYS A 154 2.67 -12.34 14.46
N SER A 155 3.83 -12.93 14.72
CA SER A 155 5.13 -12.26 14.61
C SER A 155 5.43 -11.84 13.17
N PHE A 156 5.08 -12.67 12.19
CA PHE A 156 5.20 -12.29 10.78
C PHE A 156 4.20 -11.20 10.39
N LEU A 157 2.92 -11.36 10.77
CA LEU A 157 1.89 -10.36 10.51
C LEU A 157 2.21 -8.98 11.10
N GLU A 158 2.95 -8.93 12.22
CA GLU A 158 3.41 -7.69 12.83
C GLU A 158 4.31 -6.87 11.89
N LYS A 159 5.22 -7.54 11.17
CA LYS A 159 6.08 -6.89 10.17
C LYS A 159 5.25 -6.25 9.08
N LEU A 160 4.25 -6.98 8.55
CA LEU A 160 3.30 -6.43 7.57
C LEU A 160 2.50 -5.26 8.15
N LYS A 161 2.19 -5.28 9.44
CA LYS A 161 1.41 -4.23 10.10
C LYS A 161 2.20 -2.95 10.23
N MET A 162 3.47 -3.07 10.58
CA MET A 162 4.40 -1.95 10.64
C MET A 162 4.57 -1.31 9.26
N THR A 163 4.82 -2.11 8.21
CA THR A 163 4.94 -1.60 6.83
C THR A 163 3.66 -0.91 6.36
N THR A 164 2.50 -1.54 6.58
CA THR A 164 1.21 -0.95 6.18
C THR A 164 0.98 0.38 6.89
N LYS A 165 1.26 0.45 8.20
CA LYS A 165 1.08 1.69 8.98
C LYS A 165 2.00 2.82 8.50
N ALA A 166 3.22 2.51 8.06
CA ALA A 166 4.12 3.50 7.47
C ALA A 166 3.54 4.08 6.18
N LEU A 167 2.87 3.26 5.38
CA LEU A 167 2.27 3.63 4.09
C LEU A 167 0.86 4.25 4.18
N GLU A 168 0.19 4.14 5.33
CA GLU A 168 -1.12 4.77 5.61
C GLU A 168 -1.01 6.29 5.89
N SER A 169 0.22 6.80 6.02
CA SER A 169 0.50 8.22 6.22
C SER A 169 0.07 9.06 5.00
N SER A 170 -0.44 10.27 5.23
CA SER A 170 -0.73 11.24 4.15
C SER A 170 0.53 11.67 3.38
N PHE A 171 1.71 11.42 3.94
CA PHE A 171 3.00 11.70 3.30
C PHE A 171 3.60 10.49 2.57
N ALA A 172 2.95 9.32 2.64
CA ALA A 172 3.42 8.13 1.95
C ALA A 172 2.96 8.16 0.48
N THR A 173 3.89 8.54 -0.38
CA THR A 173 3.66 8.68 -1.82
C THR A 173 4.21 7.49 -2.59
N LEU A 174 4.04 7.50 -3.91
CA LEU A 174 4.36 6.38 -4.80
C LEU A 174 5.82 5.90 -4.71
N ASP A 175 6.73 6.80 -4.34
CA ASP A 175 8.16 6.56 -4.09
C ASP A 175 8.42 5.54 -2.97
N ASN A 176 7.48 5.36 -2.05
CA ASN A 176 7.58 4.37 -0.98
C ASN A 176 7.08 2.98 -1.38
N VAL A 177 6.37 2.84 -2.51
CA VAL A 177 5.66 1.59 -2.83
C VAL A 177 6.63 0.46 -3.17
N LEU A 178 7.53 0.67 -4.12
CA LEU A 178 8.49 -0.36 -4.53
C LEU A 178 9.45 -0.71 -3.39
N LEU A 179 9.94 0.28 -2.65
CA LEU A 179 10.77 0.06 -1.45
C LEU A 179 10.04 -0.81 -0.41
N ALA A 180 8.76 -0.56 -0.18
CA ALA A 180 7.96 -1.37 0.73
C ALA A 180 7.70 -2.79 0.17
N MET A 181 7.52 -2.94 -1.14
CA MET A 181 7.40 -4.27 -1.75
C MET A 181 8.71 -5.06 -1.64
N ASP A 182 9.86 -4.44 -1.92
CA ASP A 182 11.19 -5.05 -1.78
C ASP A 182 11.44 -5.49 -0.34
N PHE A 183 11.12 -4.62 0.64
CA PHE A 183 11.22 -4.97 2.05
C PHE A 183 10.33 -6.17 2.42
N VAL A 184 9.06 -6.17 2.01
CA VAL A 184 8.12 -7.25 2.37
C VAL A 184 8.49 -8.55 1.67
N LEU A 185 8.94 -8.51 0.41
CA LEU A 185 9.48 -9.69 -0.30
C LEU A 185 10.67 -10.28 0.45
N ALA A 186 11.62 -9.44 0.89
CA ALA A 186 12.75 -9.90 1.70
C ALA A 186 12.29 -10.54 3.03
N GLN A 187 11.23 -10.04 3.67
CA GLN A 187 10.67 -10.68 4.88
C GLN A 187 10.03 -12.04 4.58
N PHE A 188 9.37 -12.18 3.42
CA PHE A 188 8.86 -13.47 2.98
C PHE A 188 9.98 -14.46 2.65
N GLU A 189 11.04 -14.01 1.97
CA GLU A 189 12.20 -14.83 1.61
C GLU A 189 12.96 -15.32 2.84
N ALA A 190 13.25 -14.43 3.79
CA ALA A 190 13.84 -14.81 5.07
C ALA A 190 12.96 -15.82 5.83
N GLY A 191 11.63 -15.69 5.72
CA GLY A 191 10.69 -16.66 6.27
C GLY A 191 10.72 -18.01 5.55
N LYS A 192 10.81 -18.02 4.22
CA LYS A 192 10.95 -19.26 3.43
C LYS A 192 12.20 -20.03 3.81
N GLU A 193 13.31 -19.33 4.03
CA GLU A 193 14.58 -19.93 4.46
C GLU A 193 14.49 -20.45 5.91
N ALA A 194 13.99 -19.62 6.83
CA ALA A 194 13.93 -19.96 8.25
C ALA A 194 12.97 -21.13 8.56
N TYR A 195 11.95 -21.33 7.73
CA TYR A 195 10.90 -22.32 7.95
C TYR A 195 10.83 -23.37 6.83
N ILE A 196 11.92 -23.60 6.10
CA ILE A 196 11.93 -24.48 4.92
C ILE A 196 11.43 -25.91 5.22
N ASP A 197 11.76 -26.44 6.39
CA ASP A 197 11.36 -27.78 6.84
C ASP A 197 10.08 -27.80 7.70
N ASP A 198 9.46 -26.62 7.96
CA ASP A 198 8.23 -26.52 8.75
C ASP A 198 7.01 -26.78 7.84
N PRO A 199 6.27 -27.89 8.04
CA PRO A 199 5.22 -28.32 7.12
C PRO A 199 4.00 -27.37 7.10
N ILE A 200 3.87 -26.49 8.09
CA ILE A 200 2.78 -25.52 8.20
C ILE A 200 3.25 -24.16 7.69
N MET A 201 4.40 -23.68 8.19
CA MET A 201 4.87 -22.33 7.88
C MET A 201 5.44 -22.21 6.46
N ALA A 202 6.15 -23.21 5.92
CA ALA A 202 6.71 -23.12 4.56
C ALA A 202 5.64 -22.85 3.48
N PRO A 203 4.51 -23.59 3.42
CA PRO A 203 3.44 -23.30 2.46
C PRO A 203 2.86 -21.89 2.61
N MET A 204 2.70 -21.39 3.85
CA MET A 204 2.21 -20.04 4.13
C MET A 204 3.13 -18.98 3.53
N TYR A 205 4.43 -19.06 3.82
CA TYR A 205 5.41 -18.12 3.28
C TYR A 205 5.49 -18.17 1.75
N ASN A 206 5.46 -19.36 1.16
CA ASN A 206 5.47 -19.51 -0.30
C ASN A 206 4.23 -18.89 -0.96
N SER A 207 3.04 -19.11 -0.41
CA SER A 207 1.80 -18.56 -0.95
C SER A 207 1.76 -17.03 -0.85
N GLY A 208 2.13 -16.48 0.32
CA GLY A 208 2.22 -15.03 0.50
C GLY A 208 3.24 -14.36 -0.41
N TRP A 209 4.44 -14.96 -0.54
CA TRP A 209 5.49 -14.49 -1.44
C TRP A 209 5.01 -14.50 -2.89
N ALA A 210 4.45 -15.61 -3.38
CA ALA A 210 3.99 -15.73 -4.76
C ALA A 210 2.91 -14.71 -5.10
N LYS A 211 2.03 -14.41 -4.14
CA LYS A 211 1.03 -13.36 -4.29
C LYS A 211 1.66 -11.98 -4.43
N LEU A 212 2.62 -11.64 -3.56
CA LEU A 212 3.28 -10.34 -3.61
C LEU A 212 4.11 -10.16 -4.89
N ASP A 213 4.87 -11.19 -5.26
CA ASP A 213 5.68 -11.25 -6.48
C ASP A 213 4.83 -11.11 -7.77
N LYS A 214 3.62 -11.71 -7.80
CA LYS A 214 2.64 -11.46 -8.87
C LYS A 214 2.34 -9.96 -9.02
N TYR A 215 2.08 -9.27 -7.91
CA TYR A 215 1.76 -7.84 -7.95
C TYR A 215 2.98 -6.97 -8.19
N TYR A 216 4.17 -7.42 -7.79
CA TYR A 216 5.43 -6.76 -8.11
C TYR A 216 5.61 -6.68 -9.62
N ARG A 217 5.48 -7.80 -10.35
CA ARG A 217 5.53 -7.77 -11.83
C ARG A 217 4.51 -6.86 -12.49
N LEU A 218 3.36 -6.63 -11.83
CA LEU A 218 2.34 -5.74 -12.37
C LEU A 218 2.70 -4.25 -12.22
N THR A 219 3.76 -3.90 -11.47
CA THR A 219 4.29 -2.53 -11.46
C THR A 219 4.96 -2.17 -12.77
N ASP A 220 5.48 -3.16 -13.51
CA ASP A 220 6.12 -2.96 -14.83
C ASP A 220 5.13 -2.43 -15.88
N GLU A 221 3.82 -2.57 -15.65
CA GLU A 221 2.79 -2.01 -16.53
C GLU A 221 2.74 -0.48 -16.51
N SER A 222 3.27 0.18 -15.47
CA SER A 222 3.20 1.63 -15.30
C SER A 222 4.58 2.25 -15.03
N PRO A 223 5.01 3.26 -15.82
CA PRO A 223 6.27 3.97 -15.57
C PRO A 223 6.29 4.72 -14.24
N ALA A 224 5.11 5.03 -13.68
CA ALA A 224 5.00 5.90 -12.51
C ALA A 224 5.73 5.32 -11.27
N TYR A 225 5.73 3.99 -11.10
CA TYR A 225 6.41 3.34 -9.99
C TYR A 225 7.93 3.59 -10.01
N VAL A 226 8.56 3.34 -11.16
CA VAL A 226 9.99 3.59 -11.38
C VAL A 226 10.27 5.09 -11.33
N ALA A 227 9.43 5.90 -11.99
CA ALA A 227 9.58 7.35 -12.01
C ALA A 227 9.59 7.92 -10.59
N ALA A 228 8.76 7.43 -9.68
CA ALA A 228 8.73 7.90 -8.31
C ALA A 228 10.07 7.65 -7.57
N ILE A 229 10.71 6.49 -7.77
CA ILE A 229 12.06 6.23 -7.23
C ILE A 229 13.09 7.15 -7.88
N VAL A 230 13.08 7.26 -9.20
CA VAL A 230 14.09 8.02 -9.95
C VAL A 230 14.00 9.51 -9.60
N LEU A 231 12.78 10.05 -9.49
CA LEU A 231 12.53 11.44 -9.11
C LEU A 231 12.75 11.69 -7.61
N HIS A 232 12.97 10.66 -6.78
CA HIS A 232 13.36 10.85 -5.39
C HIS A 232 14.84 11.29 -5.30
N PRO A 233 15.15 12.48 -4.74
CA PRO A 233 16.50 13.06 -4.81
C PRO A 233 17.60 12.23 -4.13
N SER A 234 17.24 11.40 -3.15
CA SER A 234 18.18 10.48 -2.47
C SER A 234 18.33 9.12 -3.16
N HIS A 235 17.36 8.68 -3.96
CA HIS A 235 17.37 7.34 -4.55
C HIS A 235 17.89 7.40 -5.98
N LYS A 236 17.21 8.16 -6.85
CA LYS A 236 17.53 8.24 -8.27
C LYS A 236 17.63 6.83 -8.90
N TRP A 237 18.35 6.71 -10.02
CA TRP A 237 18.67 5.40 -10.60
C TRP A 237 19.59 4.54 -9.73
N HIS A 238 20.29 5.11 -8.74
CA HIS A 238 21.21 4.38 -7.87
C HIS A 238 20.47 3.24 -7.15
N TYR A 239 19.30 3.52 -6.57
CA TYR A 239 18.51 2.49 -5.88
C TYR A 239 18.20 1.30 -6.79
N ILE A 240 17.74 1.56 -8.02
CA ILE A 240 17.40 0.50 -8.98
C ILE A 240 18.66 -0.27 -9.39
N GLN A 241 19.77 0.42 -9.64
CA GLN A 241 21.04 -0.23 -10.04
C GLN A 241 21.66 -1.07 -8.91
N GLU A 242 21.47 -0.67 -7.67
CA GLU A 242 21.98 -1.36 -6.48
C GLU A 242 21.13 -2.58 -6.09
N ASN A 243 19.81 -2.52 -6.31
CA ASN A 243 18.86 -3.52 -5.79
C ASN A 243 18.24 -4.42 -6.88
N TRP A 244 18.19 -4.00 -8.14
CA TRP A 244 17.57 -4.76 -9.23
C TRP A 244 18.60 -5.43 -10.13
N LYS A 245 18.16 -6.49 -10.83
CA LYS A 245 18.93 -7.08 -11.92
C LYS A 245 19.05 -6.10 -13.08
N LYS A 246 20.22 -6.06 -13.74
CA LYS A 246 20.49 -5.13 -14.86
C LYS A 246 19.43 -5.20 -15.97
N GLU A 247 18.98 -6.40 -16.29
CA GLU A 247 17.97 -6.67 -17.33
C GLU A 247 16.62 -5.99 -17.04
N TRP A 248 16.24 -5.85 -15.76
CA TRP A 248 14.97 -5.23 -15.37
C TRP A 248 15.01 -3.70 -15.47
N ALA A 249 16.22 -3.11 -15.37
CA ALA A 249 16.39 -1.67 -15.45
C ALA A 249 16.25 -1.15 -16.90
N GLU A 250 16.56 -1.94 -17.91
CA GLU A 250 16.55 -1.51 -19.32
C GLU A 250 15.15 -1.20 -19.84
N SER A 251 14.18 -2.08 -19.57
CA SER A 251 12.76 -1.85 -19.92
C SER A 251 12.23 -0.59 -19.24
N SER A 252 12.58 -0.41 -17.97
CA SER A 252 12.20 0.71 -17.12
C SER A 252 12.75 2.05 -17.63
N LYS A 253 13.99 2.07 -18.14
CA LYS A 253 14.59 3.28 -18.74
C LYS A 253 13.81 3.76 -19.95
N LYS A 254 13.43 2.86 -20.86
CA LYS A 254 12.64 3.20 -22.06
C LYS A 254 11.27 3.77 -21.70
N LEU A 255 10.62 3.20 -20.68
CA LEU A 255 9.34 3.70 -20.17
C LEU A 255 9.49 5.09 -19.52
N MET A 256 10.57 5.32 -18.78
CA MET A 256 10.88 6.61 -18.16
C MET A 256 11.18 7.69 -19.21
N GLU A 257 11.91 7.38 -20.28
CA GLU A 257 12.17 8.29 -21.40
C GLU A 257 10.86 8.67 -22.11
N THR A 258 9.98 7.69 -22.33
CA THR A 258 8.66 7.94 -22.93
C THR A 258 7.86 8.90 -22.05
N LEU A 259 7.81 8.64 -20.74
CA LEU A 259 7.11 9.51 -19.79
C LEU A 259 7.72 10.91 -19.75
N TRP A 260 9.05 11.05 -19.79
CA TRP A 260 9.72 12.35 -19.79
C TRP A 260 9.39 13.17 -21.05
N ASN A 261 9.24 12.53 -22.21
CA ASN A 261 8.90 13.23 -23.45
C ASN A 261 7.56 13.98 -23.37
N ASP A 262 6.60 13.52 -22.56
CA ASP A 262 5.32 14.20 -22.35
C ASP A 262 5.47 15.54 -21.60
N TYR A 263 6.55 15.71 -20.84
CA TYR A 263 6.86 16.92 -20.07
C TYR A 263 7.89 17.82 -20.72
N LYS A 264 8.60 17.33 -21.75
CA LYS A 264 9.56 18.16 -22.48
C LYS A 264 8.87 19.40 -23.03
N PRO A 265 9.52 20.56 -22.98
CA PRO A 265 8.98 21.73 -23.64
C PRO A 265 8.81 21.42 -25.12
N VAL A 266 7.62 21.72 -25.67
CA VAL A 266 7.39 21.71 -27.12
C VAL A 266 8.39 22.70 -27.70
N GLU A 267 9.42 22.23 -28.40
CA GLU A 267 10.54 23.07 -28.82
C GLU A 267 10.04 24.32 -29.57
N SER A 268 10.36 25.49 -29.03
CA SER A 268 10.96 26.50 -29.88
C SER A 268 12.46 26.44 -29.59
N PRO A 269 13.34 26.23 -30.58
CA PRO A 269 14.77 26.36 -30.37
C PRO A 269 15.02 27.82 -29.96
N LEU A 270 15.03 28.08 -28.66
CA LEU A 270 15.48 29.36 -28.17
C LEU A 270 16.96 29.46 -28.52
N PRO A 271 17.40 30.58 -29.10
CA PRO A 271 18.81 30.81 -29.37
C PRO A 271 19.61 30.55 -28.09
N LEU A 272 20.88 30.16 -28.24
CA LEU A 272 21.89 30.36 -27.20
C LEU A 272 21.56 31.67 -26.50
N CYS A 273 21.46 31.69 -25.17
CA CYS A 273 21.07 32.87 -24.42
C CYS A 273 22.06 34.00 -24.76
N GLU A 274 21.76 34.78 -25.80
CA GLU A 274 22.51 35.96 -26.17
C GLU A 274 22.18 36.95 -25.08
N VAL A 275 23.13 37.10 -24.16
CA VAL A 275 23.06 38.15 -23.14
C VAL A 275 22.81 39.45 -23.91
N PRO A 276 21.76 40.23 -23.60
CA PRO A 276 21.49 41.47 -24.32
C PRO A 276 22.70 42.39 -24.17
N SER A 277 23.54 42.45 -25.20
CA SER A 277 24.75 43.27 -25.25
C SER A 277 24.36 44.73 -25.50
N THR A 278 23.74 45.36 -24.51
CA THR A 278 23.45 46.81 -24.51
C THR A 278 23.85 47.41 -23.16
N THR A 279 25.07 47.08 -22.70
CA THR A 279 25.69 47.82 -21.61
C THR A 279 26.82 48.68 -22.18
N THR A 280 26.87 49.96 -21.80
CA THR A 280 27.95 50.88 -22.18
C THR A 280 29.19 50.73 -21.29
N ASN A 281 29.16 49.80 -20.33
CA ASN A 281 30.24 49.55 -19.38
C ASN A 281 31.20 48.46 -19.89
N GLU A 282 32.42 48.86 -20.27
CA GLU A 282 33.45 47.99 -20.84
C GLU A 282 33.83 46.78 -19.94
N PHE A 283 33.81 46.94 -18.62
CA PHE A 283 34.11 45.85 -17.69
C PHE A 283 32.98 44.80 -17.68
N LEU A 284 31.72 45.23 -17.69
CA LEU A 284 30.58 44.31 -17.76
C LEU A 284 30.56 43.54 -19.07
N ASP A 285 30.93 44.19 -20.18
CA ASP A 285 31.05 43.58 -21.50
C ASP A 285 32.19 42.55 -21.55
N TRP A 286 33.37 42.89 -21.00
CA TRP A 286 34.49 41.97 -20.86
C TRP A 286 34.11 40.76 -19.98
N ARG A 287 33.48 40.99 -18.83
CA ARG A 287 33.02 39.92 -17.92
C ARG A 287 32.03 39.00 -18.62
N ASN A 288 31.07 39.55 -19.36
CA ASN A 288 30.05 38.77 -20.06
C ASN A 288 30.64 37.94 -21.22
N LYS A 289 31.71 38.41 -21.87
CA LYS A 289 32.47 37.63 -22.88
C LYS A 289 33.17 36.41 -22.29
N HIS A 290 33.48 36.41 -20.98
CA HIS A 290 34.05 35.27 -20.26
C HIS A 290 33.00 34.33 -19.65
N LEU A 291 31.71 34.63 -19.78
CA LEU A 291 30.65 33.70 -19.42
C LEU A 291 30.56 32.62 -20.50
N GLN A 292 30.91 31.39 -20.15
CA GLN A 292 30.71 30.25 -21.03
C GLN A 292 29.21 30.07 -21.33
N PRO A 293 28.81 29.83 -22.59
CA PRO A 293 27.44 29.42 -22.89
C PRO A 293 27.12 28.17 -22.08
N SER A 294 26.00 28.16 -21.36
CA SER A 294 25.53 26.94 -20.73
C SER A 294 25.17 25.94 -21.83
N LEU A 295 25.84 24.79 -21.88
CA LEU A 295 25.31 23.65 -22.64
C LEU A 295 23.88 23.41 -22.13
N VAL A 296 22.91 23.46 -23.03
CA VAL A 296 21.54 23.07 -22.71
C VAL A 296 21.52 21.55 -22.63
N THR A 297 21.88 21.02 -21.45
CA THR A 297 21.69 19.61 -21.14
C THR A 297 20.23 19.39 -20.79
N ASP A 298 19.65 18.30 -21.28
CA ASP A 298 18.31 17.86 -20.93
C ASP A 298 18.11 17.87 -19.40
N GLU A 299 17.00 18.43 -18.94
CA GLU A 299 16.75 18.63 -17.50
C GLU A 299 16.84 17.32 -16.71
N TYR A 300 16.29 16.24 -17.28
CA TYR A 300 16.24 14.92 -16.69
C TYR A 300 17.63 14.27 -16.65
N GLU A 301 18.41 14.35 -17.72
CA GLU A 301 19.79 13.87 -17.72
C GLU A 301 20.64 14.59 -16.67
N ARG A 302 20.56 15.93 -16.63
CA ARG A 302 21.28 16.75 -15.65
C ARG A 302 20.88 16.40 -14.22
N TYR A 303 19.60 16.17 -13.96
CA TYR A 303 19.13 15.71 -12.64
C TYR A 303 19.66 14.30 -12.33
N CYS A 304 19.58 13.34 -13.26
CA CYS A 304 20.04 11.98 -13.04
C CYS A 304 21.54 11.92 -12.72
N ASN A 305 22.33 12.80 -13.33
CA ASN A 305 23.78 12.90 -13.13
C ASN A 305 24.18 13.75 -11.91
N SER A 306 23.23 14.41 -11.24
CA SER A 306 23.52 15.20 -10.04
C SER A 306 23.77 14.29 -8.84
N GLU A 307 24.49 14.82 -7.84
CA GLU A 307 24.67 14.14 -6.55
C GLU A 307 23.33 13.84 -5.87
N ARG A 308 23.33 12.78 -5.05
CA ARG A 308 22.19 12.41 -4.19
C ARG A 308 22.03 13.46 -3.10
N VAL A 309 20.80 13.90 -2.90
CA VAL A 309 20.45 14.91 -1.89
C VAL A 309 19.79 14.22 -0.70
N TYR A 310 20.04 14.71 0.51
CA TYR A 310 19.46 14.20 1.76
C TYR A 310 18.96 15.37 2.63
N GLY A 311 18.18 15.08 3.66
CA GLY A 311 17.78 16.08 4.67
C GLY A 311 16.53 16.89 4.34
N PHE A 312 15.69 16.43 3.41
CA PHE A 312 14.36 17.00 3.13
C PHE A 312 13.26 16.22 3.87
N THR A 313 12.09 16.83 4.04
CA THR A 313 10.94 16.20 4.71
C THR A 313 10.24 15.15 3.84
N SER A 314 10.14 15.41 2.53
CA SER A 314 9.67 14.46 1.51
C SER A 314 10.25 14.86 0.15
N ALA A 315 10.34 13.90 -0.79
CA ALA A 315 10.81 14.21 -2.14
C ALA A 315 9.93 15.26 -2.82
N LEU A 316 8.60 15.19 -2.61
CA LEU A 316 7.67 16.19 -3.12
C LEU A 316 7.99 17.59 -2.57
N ALA A 317 8.26 17.72 -1.27
CA ALA A 317 8.61 19.01 -0.67
C ALA A 317 9.89 19.60 -1.29
N TRP A 318 10.88 18.76 -1.59
CA TRP A 318 12.12 19.20 -2.26
C TRP A 318 11.82 19.77 -3.66
N TRP A 319 10.99 19.08 -4.46
CA TRP A 319 10.59 19.56 -5.79
C TRP A 319 9.73 20.83 -5.77
N LEU A 320 9.02 21.08 -4.66
CA LEU A 320 8.22 22.29 -4.45
C LEU A 320 9.07 23.52 -4.05
N GLU A 321 10.35 23.34 -3.73
CA GLU A 321 11.23 24.47 -3.45
C GLU A 321 11.43 25.33 -4.71
N LYS A 322 11.32 26.65 -4.56
CA LYS A 322 11.47 27.61 -5.68
C LYS A 322 12.81 27.48 -6.40
N THR A 323 13.86 27.10 -5.70
CA THR A 323 15.19 26.82 -6.24
C THR A 323 15.15 25.65 -7.22
N GLN A 324 14.51 24.54 -6.86
CA GLN A 324 14.41 23.36 -7.72
C GLN A 324 13.50 23.61 -8.91
N GLN A 325 12.37 24.30 -8.71
CA GLN A 325 11.48 24.67 -9.82
C GLN A 325 12.18 25.61 -10.83
N LYS A 326 13.06 26.49 -10.36
CA LYS A 326 13.88 27.34 -11.24
C LYS A 326 14.95 26.55 -11.99
N ASN A 327 15.57 25.60 -11.30
CA ASN A 327 16.62 24.76 -11.90
C ASN A 327 16.03 23.76 -12.91
N TYR A 328 14.84 23.23 -12.62
CA TYR A 328 14.18 22.12 -13.33
C TYR A 328 12.71 22.46 -13.63
N PRO A 329 12.42 23.44 -14.49
CA PRO A 329 11.06 23.98 -14.66
C PRO A 329 10.04 23.00 -15.24
N ASN A 330 10.48 22.01 -16.00
CA ASN A 330 9.58 21.00 -16.57
C ASN A 330 9.65 19.68 -15.78
N LEU A 331 10.85 19.27 -15.38
CA LEU A 331 11.02 18.06 -14.59
C LEU A 331 10.38 18.18 -13.20
N SER A 332 10.33 19.37 -12.59
CA SER A 332 9.60 19.59 -11.34
C SER A 332 8.10 19.37 -11.49
N LYS A 333 7.49 19.66 -12.65
CA LYS A 333 6.06 19.36 -12.91
C LYS A 333 5.82 17.86 -12.93
N MET A 334 6.65 17.12 -13.67
CA MET A 334 6.63 15.66 -13.70
C MET A 334 6.80 15.07 -12.30
N ALA A 335 7.76 15.58 -11.54
CA ALA A 335 8.00 15.13 -10.17
C ALA A 335 6.81 15.40 -9.25
N VAL A 336 6.17 16.57 -9.35
CA VAL A 336 4.96 16.87 -8.59
C VAL A 336 3.80 15.94 -8.97
N ASP A 337 3.58 15.70 -10.27
CA ASP A 337 2.50 14.81 -10.74
C ASP A 337 2.70 13.37 -10.26
N ILE A 338 3.94 12.87 -10.24
CA ILE A 338 4.25 11.49 -9.81
C ILE A 338 4.32 11.36 -8.28
N LEU A 339 5.03 12.27 -7.61
CA LEU A 339 5.27 12.21 -6.16
C LEU A 339 4.09 12.73 -5.34
N SER A 340 3.04 13.26 -5.95
CA SER A 340 1.78 13.56 -5.27
C SER A 340 0.83 12.34 -5.23
N ILE A 341 1.15 11.26 -5.95
CA ILE A 341 0.31 10.07 -5.98
C ILE A 341 0.46 9.33 -4.63
N PRO A 342 -0.64 9.09 -3.90
CA PRO A 342 -0.58 8.37 -2.63
C PRO A 342 -0.28 6.89 -2.85
N ALA A 343 0.49 6.29 -1.94
CA ALA A 343 0.79 4.85 -1.95
C ALA A 343 -0.47 3.98 -1.69
N MET A 344 -1.44 4.54 -0.97
CA MET A 344 -2.65 3.84 -0.53
C MET A 344 -3.92 4.61 -0.86
N SER A 345 -5.01 3.88 -1.15
CA SER A 345 -6.37 4.42 -1.26
C SER A 345 -7.01 4.79 0.08
N ALA A 346 -6.20 5.01 1.13
CA ALA A 346 -6.68 5.27 2.48
C ALA A 346 -7.50 6.57 2.57
N GLU A 347 -7.12 7.62 1.83
CA GLU A 347 -7.87 8.88 1.79
C GLU A 347 -9.25 8.73 1.13
N PRO A 348 -9.38 8.17 -0.08
CA PRO A 348 -10.68 7.83 -0.64
C PRO A 348 -11.52 6.93 0.29
N GLU A 349 -10.91 5.93 0.94
CA GLU A 349 -11.62 5.04 1.87
C GLU A 349 -12.13 5.77 3.12
N ARG A 350 -11.36 6.73 3.66
CA ARG A 350 -11.82 7.60 4.75
C ARG A 350 -12.98 8.47 4.29
N LEU A 351 -12.88 9.07 3.10
CA LEU A 351 -13.95 9.88 2.51
C LEU A 351 -15.22 9.05 2.29
N PHE A 352 -15.12 7.83 1.74
CA PHE A 352 -16.28 6.95 1.58
C PHE A 352 -16.86 6.48 2.92
N SER A 353 -16.02 6.29 3.94
CA SER A 353 -16.48 5.98 5.29
C SER A 353 -17.26 7.15 5.90
N GLY A 354 -16.77 8.38 5.72
CA GLY A 354 -17.48 9.61 6.10
C GLY A 354 -18.78 9.81 5.33
N ALA A 355 -18.77 9.56 4.02
CA ALA A 355 -19.96 9.61 3.18
C ALA A 355 -21.03 8.60 3.61
N LYS A 356 -20.64 7.41 4.08
CA LYS A 356 -21.58 6.43 4.66
C LYS A 356 -22.26 6.95 5.94
N ILE A 357 -21.60 7.83 6.69
CA ILE A 357 -22.22 8.50 7.85
C ILE A 357 -23.17 9.62 7.38
N THR A 358 -22.82 10.34 6.31
CA THR A 358 -23.67 11.37 5.71
C THR A 358 -24.95 10.78 5.09
N ILE A 359 -24.79 9.69 4.34
CA ILE A 359 -25.84 8.97 3.63
C ILE A 359 -26.22 7.76 4.48
N THR A 360 -27.12 7.99 5.43
CA THR A 360 -27.71 6.89 6.22
C THR A 360 -28.96 6.35 5.54
N ASP A 361 -29.42 5.17 5.95
CA ASP A 361 -30.68 4.59 5.47
C ASP A 361 -31.90 5.52 5.66
N ARG A 362 -31.82 6.43 6.65
CA ARG A 362 -32.85 7.45 6.93
C ARG A 362 -32.61 8.80 6.23
N ARG A 363 -31.42 9.01 5.65
CA ARG A 363 -30.99 10.24 4.95
C ARG A 363 -30.41 9.88 3.56
N ASN A 364 -31.20 9.19 2.75
CA ASN A 364 -30.81 8.66 1.45
C ASN A 364 -31.33 9.46 0.23
N ARG A 365 -32.03 10.59 0.45
CA ARG A 365 -32.57 11.44 -0.63
C ARG A 365 -31.65 12.62 -1.00
N LEU A 366 -30.36 12.54 -0.70
CA LEU A 366 -29.38 13.54 -1.13
C LEU A 366 -29.02 13.29 -2.60
N GLY A 367 -29.01 14.34 -3.42
CA GLY A 367 -28.47 14.29 -4.77
C GLY A 367 -26.96 14.03 -4.75
N SER A 368 -26.43 13.44 -5.82
CA SER A 368 -24.99 13.15 -5.94
C SER A 368 -24.13 14.42 -5.85
N ASP A 369 -24.64 15.53 -6.37
CA ASP A 369 -24.08 16.87 -6.31
C ASP A 369 -23.97 17.40 -4.86
N VAL A 370 -25.01 17.20 -4.04
CA VAL A 370 -25.01 17.62 -2.64
C VAL A 370 -24.05 16.77 -1.81
N VAL A 371 -23.99 15.46 -2.08
CA VAL A 371 -23.04 14.55 -1.43
C VAL A 371 -21.61 14.97 -1.76
N GLU A 372 -21.31 15.22 -3.04
CA GLU A 372 -20.00 15.70 -3.49
C GLU A 372 -19.61 17.00 -2.79
N ALA A 373 -20.50 18.01 -2.81
CA ALA A 373 -20.24 19.29 -2.16
C ALA A 373 -19.97 19.15 -0.66
N LEU A 374 -20.74 18.31 0.05
CA LEU A 374 -20.55 18.07 1.48
C LEU A 374 -19.20 17.42 1.79
N GLU A 375 -18.82 16.38 1.05
CA GLU A 375 -17.54 15.70 1.30
C GLU A 375 -16.34 16.59 0.89
N CYS A 376 -16.46 17.40 -0.17
CA CYS A 376 -15.47 18.42 -0.51
C CYS A 376 -15.30 19.47 0.61
N LEU A 377 -16.41 20.02 1.12
CA LEU A 377 -16.36 21.01 2.21
C LEU A 377 -15.72 20.42 3.46
N LYS A 378 -16.10 19.20 3.86
CA LYS A 378 -15.47 18.51 5.00
C LYS A 378 -13.97 18.37 4.82
N SER A 379 -13.53 17.94 3.64
CA SER A 379 -12.11 17.80 3.31
C SER A 379 -11.37 19.15 3.42
N TRP A 380 -11.89 20.20 2.79
CA TRP A 380 -11.28 21.53 2.80
C TRP A 380 -11.23 22.18 4.18
N PHE A 381 -12.24 21.95 5.03
CA PHE A 381 -12.28 22.45 6.40
C PHE A 381 -11.61 21.52 7.43
N GLY A 382 -11.07 20.37 7.01
CA GLY A 382 -10.45 19.40 7.91
C GLY A 382 -11.42 18.76 8.91
N ILE A 383 -12.71 18.69 8.56
CA ILE A 383 -13.76 18.12 9.41
C ILE A 383 -13.83 16.61 9.13
N GLN A 384 -13.34 15.80 10.07
CA GLN A 384 -13.41 14.33 10.00
C GLN A 384 -14.77 13.78 10.44
#